data_AF-A0AAU4P1M2-F1
#
_entry.id   AF-A0AAU4P1M2-F1
#
_cell.length_a   1.000
_cell.length_b   1.000
_cell.length_c   1.000
_cell.angle_alpha   90.00
_cell.angle_beta   90.00
_cell.angle_gamma   90.00
#
_symmetry.space_group_name_H-M   'P 1'
#
loop_
_entity.id
_entity.type
_entity.pdbx_description
1 polymer ?
#
loop_
_entity_poly.entity_id
_entity_poly.type
_entity_poly.pdbx_seq_one_letter_code
_entity_poly.pdbx_strand_id
1 'polypeptide(L)'
;MYLRVIDKNELGRAQMSTALERDDRTVLSLNEHEVEQAKQFTSSVPAAIGGVLVSDLDDRGHQTPMPTELAAIVRQVLEVVSRGGTVTVGSVPKELTTTAAAKLLGVSRPTLMKLISQGDIPSHKVRSHTRVLSEDIMDYRDGQRQARLAAFEEMRDLEDELGLEEN
;
A
#
# COMPACT_ATOMS: atom_id res chain seq x y z
N MET A 1 -15.97 12.19 22.15
CA MET A 1 -15.57 11.14 21.19
C MET A 1 -14.25 10.58 21.71
N TYR A 2 -14.32 9.53 22.52
CA TYR A 2 -13.22 9.06 23.36
C TYR A 2 -12.20 8.26 22.54
N LEU A 3 -10.94 8.68 22.59
CA LEU A 3 -9.79 7.88 22.17
C LEU A 3 -9.55 6.82 23.24
N ARG A 4 -9.58 5.53 22.87
CA ARG A 4 -9.18 4.45 23.77
C ARG A 4 -7.75 4.06 23.41
N VAL A 5 -6.80 4.60 24.17
CA VAL A 5 -5.42 4.11 24.18
C VAL A 5 -5.45 2.76 24.89
N ILE A 6 -5.06 1.67 24.21
CA ILE A 6 -4.86 0.38 24.86
C ILE A 6 -3.44 0.41 25.43
N ASP A 7 -3.34 0.68 26.73
CA ASP A 7 -2.10 0.53 27.49
C ASP A 7 -2.03 -0.91 28.05
N LYS A 8 -0.92 -1.58 27.77
CA LYS A 8 -0.52 -2.85 28.39
C LYS A 8 0.95 -2.76 28.81
N ASN A 9 1.23 -2.04 29.89
CA ASN A 9 2.35 -2.34 30.81
C ASN A 9 2.32 -3.85 31.17
N GLU A 10 3.40 -4.59 31.41
CA GLU A 10 4.78 -4.27 31.80
C GLU A 10 5.61 -5.56 31.69
N LEU A 11 6.78 -5.52 31.01
CA LEU A 11 8.09 -6.13 31.36
C LEU A 11 8.94 -6.41 30.10
N GLY A 12 9.93 -5.54 29.88
CA GLY A 12 11.16 -5.90 29.16
C GLY A 12 11.35 -5.41 27.72
N ARG A 13 11.83 -4.17 27.57
CA ARG A 13 12.69 -3.71 26.45
C ARG A 13 12.22 -3.96 25.00
N ALA A 14 11.29 -3.13 24.53
CA ALA A 14 11.39 -2.37 23.27
C ALA A 14 10.16 -1.44 23.23
N GLN A 15 10.37 -0.15 23.00
CA GLN A 15 9.25 0.72 22.62
C GLN A 15 8.68 0.13 21.33
N MET A 16 7.47 -0.42 21.37
CA MET A 16 6.80 -1.02 20.21
C MET A 16 5.69 -0.09 19.71
N SER A 17 5.43 -0.17 18.41
CA SER A 17 4.41 0.57 17.68
C SER A 17 3.05 0.58 18.36
N THR A 18 2.38 1.73 18.32
CA THR A 18 1.00 1.87 18.78
C THR A 18 0.05 1.76 17.59
N ALA A 19 -0.87 0.80 17.63
CA ALA A 19 -1.94 0.67 16.65
C ALA A 19 -3.13 1.57 17.03
N LEU A 20 -3.55 2.45 16.13
CA LEU A 20 -4.77 3.24 16.28
C LEU A 20 -5.87 2.68 15.36
N GLU A 21 -6.96 2.20 15.96
CA GLU A 21 -8.14 1.74 15.24
C GLU A 21 -9.13 2.88 15.01
N ARG A 22 -9.49 3.14 13.75
CA ARG A 22 -10.53 4.10 13.39
C ARG A 22 -11.21 3.67 12.10
N ASP A 23 -12.53 3.46 12.16
CA ASP A 23 -13.40 3.33 10.97
C ASP A 23 -12.92 2.23 10.00
N ASP A 24 -12.74 1.01 10.53
CA ASP A 24 -12.25 -0.19 9.83
C ASP A 24 -10.81 -0.07 9.29
N ARG A 25 -10.04 0.88 9.84
CA ARG A 25 -8.62 1.07 9.55
C ARG A 25 -7.78 0.96 10.81
N THR A 26 -6.68 0.24 10.68
CA THR A 26 -5.60 0.19 11.66
C THR A 26 -4.43 1.02 11.13
N VAL A 27 -4.07 2.07 11.87
CA VAL A 27 -2.87 2.89 11.58
C VAL A 27 -1.76 2.43 12.50
N LEU A 28 -0.62 2.05 11.92
CA LEU A 28 0.58 1.70 12.69
C LEU A 28 1.41 2.95 12.90
N SER A 29 1.55 3.38 14.16
CA SER A 29 2.49 4.43 14.55
C SER A 29 3.85 3.81 14.78
N LEU A 30 4.78 4.09 13.86
CA LEU A 30 6.13 3.55 13.86
C LEU A 30 7.06 4.48 14.65
N ASN A 31 7.94 3.92 15.46
CA ASN A 31 8.98 4.67 16.15
C ASN A 31 10.32 4.65 15.40
N GLU A 32 11.26 5.49 15.84
CA GLU A 32 12.56 5.66 15.19
C GLU A 32 13.38 4.35 15.14
N HIS A 33 13.29 3.52 16.18
CA HIS A 33 13.99 2.23 16.23
C HIS A 33 13.41 1.24 15.22
N GLU A 34 12.08 1.17 15.09
CA GLU A 34 11.39 0.34 14.10
C GLU A 34 11.72 0.76 12.66
N VAL A 35 11.81 2.07 12.40
CA VAL A 35 12.23 2.61 11.10
C VAL A 35 13.66 2.21 10.78
N GLU A 36 14.57 2.32 11.75
CA GLU A 36 15.98 1.98 11.55
C GLU A 36 16.18 0.47 11.36
N GLN A 37 15.47 -0.36 12.12
CA GLN A 37 15.46 -1.81 11.91
C GLN A 37 14.93 -2.18 10.53
N ALA A 38 13.86 -1.53 10.05
CA ALA A 38 13.34 -1.77 8.71
C ALA A 38 14.35 -1.40 7.62
N LYS A 39 15.13 -0.31 7.78
CA LYS A 39 16.21 0.05 6.85
C LYS A 39 17.30 -1.02 6.82
N GLN A 40 17.79 -1.44 7.99
CA GLN A 40 18.83 -2.46 8.10
C GLN A 40 18.38 -3.81 7.53
N PHE A 41 17.11 -4.18 7.75
CA PHE A 41 16.54 -5.40 7.19
C PHE A 41 16.40 -5.32 5.67
N THR A 42 15.86 -4.21 5.15
CA THR A 42 15.68 -4.03 3.70
C THR A 42 17.03 -3.93 2.96
N SER A 43 18.09 -3.43 3.59
CA SER A 43 19.43 -3.34 2.98
C SER A 43 20.24 -4.63 3.04
N SER A 44 19.91 -5.55 3.96
CA SER A 44 20.62 -6.83 4.15
C SER A 44 19.95 -8.01 3.45
N VAL A 45 18.71 -7.86 3.00
CA VAL A 45 17.93 -8.90 2.33
C VAL A 45 17.91 -8.62 0.82
N PRO A 46 18.63 -9.40 -0.02
CA PRO A 46 18.48 -9.34 -1.47
C PRO A 46 17.01 -9.48 -1.87
N ALA A 47 16.59 -8.77 -2.93
CA ALA A 47 15.22 -8.83 -3.46
C ALA A 47 14.74 -10.26 -3.80
N ALA A 48 15.68 -11.20 -3.93
CA ALA A 48 15.47 -12.63 -4.09
C ALA A 48 15.94 -13.40 -2.84
N ILE A 49 15.13 -13.43 -1.77
CA ILE A 49 15.23 -14.49 -0.75
C ILE A 49 14.00 -15.38 -0.86
N GLY A 50 14.23 -16.69 -0.90
CA GLY A 50 13.21 -17.72 -0.90
C GLY A 50 12.47 -17.78 0.43
N GLY A 51 11.18 -17.42 0.41
CA GLY A 51 10.23 -17.64 1.50
C GLY A 51 10.48 -16.76 2.74
N VAL A 52 9.44 -16.06 3.20
CA VAL A 52 9.44 -15.48 4.55
C VAL A 52 8.99 -16.58 5.51
N LEU A 53 9.74 -16.82 6.58
CA LEU A 53 9.37 -17.75 7.65
C LEU A 53 8.90 -16.93 8.86
N VAL A 54 7.70 -17.23 9.36
CA VAL A 54 7.17 -16.65 10.60
C VAL A 54 7.46 -17.62 11.72
N SER A 55 8.23 -17.17 12.71
CA SER A 55 8.51 -17.92 13.93
C SER A 55 7.60 -17.44 15.05
N ASP A 56 6.94 -18.37 15.72
CA ASP A 56 6.24 -18.06 16.98
C ASP A 56 7.27 -17.91 18.11
N LEU A 57 7.20 -16.80 18.85
CA LEU A 57 8.11 -16.49 19.96
C LEU A 57 7.78 -17.33 21.21
N ASP A 58 6.54 -17.80 21.33
CA ASP A 58 6.05 -18.56 22.48
C ASP A 58 6.13 -20.08 22.24
N ASP A 59 6.12 -20.51 20.97
CA ASP A 59 5.95 -21.91 20.60
C ASP A 59 7.23 -22.54 20.01
N ARG A 60 8.24 -22.77 20.87
CA ARG A 60 9.46 -23.59 20.67
C ARG A 60 10.12 -23.54 19.27
N GLY A 61 10.08 -22.40 18.58
CA GLY A 61 10.67 -22.25 17.25
C GLY A 61 9.89 -22.91 16.11
N HIS A 62 8.57 -23.08 16.24
CA HIS A 62 7.73 -23.42 15.09
C HIS A 62 7.84 -22.32 14.04
N GLN A 63 8.34 -22.70 12.87
CA GLN A 63 8.45 -21.81 11.71
C GLN A 63 7.39 -22.19 10.69
N THR A 64 6.54 -21.24 10.34
CA THR A 64 5.53 -21.43 9.29
C THR A 64 5.95 -20.64 8.05
N PRO A 65 6.04 -21.29 6.88
CA PRO A 65 6.31 -20.58 5.63
C PRO A 65 5.14 -19.66 5.29
N MET A 66 5.45 -18.40 5.01
CA MET A 66 4.50 -17.42 4.54
C MET A 66 4.28 -17.62 3.02
N PRO A 67 3.03 -17.67 2.55
CA PRO A 67 2.71 -17.61 1.14
C PRO A 67 3.39 -16.42 0.45
N THR A 68 3.84 -16.62 -0.78
CA THR A 68 4.61 -15.62 -1.54
C THR A 68 3.86 -14.30 -1.69
N GLU A 69 2.55 -14.34 -1.85
CA GLU A 69 1.68 -13.17 -1.98
C GLU A 69 1.67 -12.33 -0.70
N LEU A 70 1.59 -12.99 0.47
CA LEU A 70 1.64 -12.29 1.76
C LEU A 70 3.04 -11.74 2.04
N ALA A 71 4.08 -12.49 1.68
CA ALA A 71 5.47 -12.03 1.81
C ALA A 71 5.71 -10.75 0.99
N ALA A 72 5.13 -10.65 -0.21
CA ALA A 72 5.22 -9.45 -1.05
C ALA A 72 4.56 -8.23 -0.38
N ILE A 73 3.41 -8.41 0.27
CA ILE A 73 2.72 -7.34 1.02
C ILE A 73 3.60 -6.85 2.18
N VAL A 74 4.15 -7.78 2.98
CA VAL A 74 5.03 -7.44 4.11
C VAL A 74 6.27 -6.69 3.63
N ARG A 75 6.88 -7.12 2.51
CA ARG A 75 8.01 -6.40 1.93
C ARG A 75 7.65 -4.95 1.57
N GLN A 76 6.51 -4.74 0.92
CA GLN A 76 6.06 -3.41 0.55
C GLN A 76 5.82 -2.52 1.79
N VAL A 77 5.26 -3.09 2.86
CA VAL A 77 5.10 -2.42 4.15
C VAL A 77 6.47 -2.01 4.73
N LEU A 78 7.44 -2.94 4.76
CA LEU A 78 8.80 -2.67 5.25
C LEU A 78 9.52 -1.59 4.43
N GLU A 79 9.34 -1.57 3.12
CA GLU A 79 9.86 -0.51 2.25
C GLU A 79 9.27 0.87 2.58
N VAL A 80 7.98 0.95 2.91
CA VAL A 80 7.35 2.20 3.35
C VAL A 80 7.90 2.62 4.71
N VAL A 81 8.02 1.67 5.65
CA VAL A 81 8.53 1.89 7.00
C VAL A 81 9.98 2.37 6.97
N SER A 82 10.84 1.75 6.16
CA SER A 82 12.28 2.10 6.08
C SER A 82 12.52 3.52 5.59
N ARG A 83 11.58 4.09 4.81
CA ARG A 83 11.58 5.49 4.39
C ARG A 83 10.96 6.45 5.41
N GLY A 84 10.58 5.96 6.60
CA GLY A 84 9.87 6.75 7.61
C GLY A 84 8.40 7.04 7.28
N GLY A 85 7.81 6.27 6.36
CA GLY A 85 6.42 6.44 5.95
C GLY A 85 5.42 5.85 6.94
N THR A 86 4.17 6.31 6.88
CA THR A 86 3.06 5.75 7.68
C THR A 86 2.33 4.66 6.91
N VAL A 87 2.01 3.56 7.59
CA VAL A 87 1.23 2.45 7.02
C VAL A 87 -0.17 2.43 7.63
N THR A 88 -1.19 2.34 6.78
CA THR A 88 -2.59 2.20 7.17
C THR A 88 -3.16 0.96 6.51
N VAL A 89 -3.63 0.02 7.33
CA VAL A 89 -4.29 -1.22 6.88
C VAL A 89 -5.79 -1.05 7.06
N GLY A 90 -6.60 -1.48 6.11
CA GLY A 90 -8.06 -1.49 6.27
C GLY A 90 -8.74 -2.20 5.12
N SER A 91 -10.01 -2.56 5.34
CA SER A 91 -10.82 -3.11 4.25
C SER A 91 -11.17 -2.01 3.27
N VAL A 92 -11.20 -2.34 1.98
CA VAL A 92 -11.74 -1.45 0.95
C VAL A 92 -13.23 -1.77 0.81
N PRO A 93 -14.14 -0.84 1.12
CA PRO A 93 -15.57 -1.06 0.93
C PRO A 93 -15.88 -1.36 -0.54
N LYS A 94 -16.91 -2.18 -0.80
CA LYS A 94 -17.36 -2.49 -2.16
C LYS A 94 -17.80 -1.23 -2.93
N GLU A 95 -18.45 -0.29 -2.23
CA GLU A 95 -18.85 1.00 -2.79
C GLU A 95 -18.10 2.15 -2.13
N LEU A 96 -17.57 3.05 -2.96
CA LEU A 96 -16.83 4.22 -2.55
C LEU A 96 -17.64 5.49 -2.82
N THR A 97 -17.50 6.45 -1.90
CA THR A 97 -17.86 7.84 -2.21
C THR A 97 -16.89 8.40 -3.24
N THR A 98 -17.31 9.40 -4.02
CA THR A 98 -16.41 10.07 -4.97
C THR A 98 -15.16 10.63 -4.29
N THR A 99 -15.25 11.06 -3.03
CA THR A 99 -14.09 11.56 -2.28
C THR A 99 -13.13 10.43 -1.92
N ALA A 100 -13.65 9.28 -1.48
CA ALA A 100 -12.82 8.12 -1.16
C ALA A 100 -12.15 7.54 -2.41
N ALA A 101 -12.89 7.42 -3.51
CA ALA A 101 -12.37 6.98 -4.80
C ALA A 101 -11.27 7.91 -5.32
N ALA A 102 -11.46 9.24 -5.25
CA ALA A 102 -10.45 10.20 -5.70
C ALA A 102 -9.16 10.09 -4.88
N LYS A 103 -9.29 9.94 -3.55
CA LYS A 103 -8.15 9.71 -2.65
C LYS A 103 -7.43 8.41 -3.00
N LEU A 104 -8.17 7.34 -3.32
CA LEU A 104 -7.60 6.03 -3.68
C LEU A 104 -6.81 6.08 -5.01
N LEU A 105 -7.29 6.86 -5.98
CA LEU A 105 -6.59 7.10 -7.25
C LEU A 105 -5.43 8.11 -7.15
N GLY A 106 -5.32 8.84 -6.03
CA GLY A 106 -4.33 9.90 -5.88
C GLY A 106 -4.62 11.15 -6.74
N VAL A 107 -5.90 11.40 -7.07
CA VAL A 107 -6.32 12.55 -7.89
C VAL A 107 -7.29 13.46 -7.14
N SER A 108 -7.51 14.66 -7.66
CA SER A 108 -8.53 15.56 -7.13
C SER A 108 -9.94 15.02 -7.37
N ARG A 109 -10.89 15.31 -6.48
CA ARG A 109 -12.31 14.96 -6.71
C ARG A 109 -12.85 15.52 -8.03
N PRO A 110 -12.60 16.79 -8.42
CA PRO A 110 -12.99 17.29 -9.73
C PRO A 110 -12.42 16.47 -10.89
N THR A 111 -11.17 16.00 -10.79
CA THR A 111 -10.57 15.12 -11.80
C THR A 111 -11.32 13.80 -11.90
N LEU A 112 -11.61 13.14 -10.77
CA LEU A 112 -12.42 11.92 -10.78
C LEU A 112 -13.79 12.16 -11.42
N MET A 113 -14.45 13.27 -11.09
CA MET A 113 -15.78 13.58 -11.66
C MET A 113 -15.72 13.77 -13.18
N LYS A 114 -14.61 14.29 -13.72
CA LYS A 114 -14.41 14.38 -15.18
C LYS A 114 -14.31 12.99 -15.81
N LEU A 115 -13.49 12.11 -15.26
CA LEU A 115 -13.35 10.72 -15.71
C LEU A 115 -14.69 9.98 -15.72
N ILE A 116 -15.48 10.16 -14.64
CA ILE A 116 -16.83 9.59 -14.56
C ILE A 116 -17.74 10.18 -15.65
N SER A 117 -17.69 11.50 -15.88
CA SER A 117 -18.52 12.14 -16.91
C SER A 117 -18.13 11.75 -18.34
N GLN A 118 -16.86 11.37 -18.55
CA GLN A 118 -16.33 10.89 -19.81
C GLN A 118 -16.65 9.41 -20.06
N GLY A 119 -17.10 8.69 -19.03
CA GLY A 119 -17.40 7.26 -19.10
C GLY A 119 -16.20 6.35 -18.83
N ASP A 120 -15.04 6.92 -18.49
CA ASP A 120 -13.81 6.17 -18.22
C ASP A 120 -13.91 5.35 -16.93
N ILE A 121 -14.72 5.82 -15.97
CA ILE A 121 -14.97 5.13 -14.71
C ILE A 121 -16.49 5.02 -14.51
N PRO A 122 -17.04 3.80 -14.46
CA PRO A 122 -18.45 3.59 -14.16
C PRO A 122 -18.86 4.24 -12.83
N SER A 123 -20.10 4.72 -12.76
CA SER A 123 -20.65 5.21 -11.50
C SER A 123 -22.16 5.01 -11.46
N HIS A 124 -22.70 4.90 -10.26
CA HIS A 124 -24.13 4.76 -10.04
C HIS A 124 -24.64 5.74 -8.99
N LYS A 125 -25.94 6.04 -9.05
CA LYS A 125 -26.59 6.85 -8.01
C LYS A 125 -27.17 5.95 -6.93
N VAL A 126 -26.83 6.26 -5.68
CA VAL A 126 -27.44 5.69 -4.49
C VAL A 126 -28.21 6.80 -3.79
N ARG A 127 -29.55 6.79 -3.95
CA ARG A 127 -30.45 7.91 -3.64
C ARG A 127 -29.94 9.20 -4.32
N SER A 128 -29.43 10.15 -3.54
CA SER A 128 -28.99 11.46 -4.01
C SER A 128 -27.48 11.56 -4.25
N HIS A 129 -26.70 10.52 -3.94
CA HIS A 129 -25.24 10.58 -4.01
C HIS A 129 -24.68 9.64 -5.08
N THR A 130 -23.66 10.10 -5.79
CA THR A 130 -22.85 9.25 -6.67
C THR A 130 -21.98 8.30 -5.85
N ARG A 131 -21.92 7.06 -6.30
CA ARG A 131 -21.06 5.99 -5.81
C ARG A 131 -20.30 5.37 -6.97
N VAL A 132 -19.15 4.79 -6.65
CA VAL A 132 -18.29 4.08 -7.59
C VAL A 132 -17.89 2.76 -6.93
N LEU A 133 -17.82 1.67 -7.68
CA LEU A 133 -17.33 0.41 -7.13
C LEU A 133 -15.81 0.50 -6.90
N SER A 134 -15.33 -0.11 -5.84
CA SER A 134 -13.89 -0.13 -5.58
C SER A 134 -13.11 -0.89 -6.65
N GLU A 135 -13.70 -1.96 -7.20
CA GLU A 135 -13.17 -2.75 -8.31
C GLU A 135 -12.91 -1.88 -9.54
N ASP A 136 -13.92 -1.13 -10.01
CA ASP A 136 -13.78 -0.20 -11.15
C ASP A 136 -12.63 0.81 -10.97
N ILE A 137 -12.44 1.28 -9.72
CA ILE A 137 -11.34 2.20 -9.40
C ILE A 137 -9.98 1.50 -9.48
N MET A 138 -9.88 0.26 -8.99
CA MET A 138 -8.63 -0.51 -9.05
C MET A 138 -8.29 -0.86 -10.49
N ASP A 139 -9.27 -1.27 -11.29
CA ASP A 139 -9.08 -1.62 -12.70
C ASP A 139 -8.60 -0.42 -13.51
N TYR A 140 -9.22 0.74 -13.31
CA TYR A 140 -8.78 1.99 -13.95
C TYR A 140 -7.34 2.35 -13.57
N ARG A 141 -6.97 2.22 -12.28
CA ARG A 141 -5.61 2.50 -11.79
C ARG A 141 -4.59 1.55 -12.38
N ASP A 142 -4.95 0.28 -12.50
CA ASP A 142 -4.08 -0.77 -13.01
C ASP A 142 -3.87 -0.60 -14.52
N GLY A 143 -4.93 -0.28 -15.28
CA GLY A 143 -4.82 0.11 -16.69
C GLY A 143 -3.90 1.33 -16.91
N GLN A 144 -4.04 2.36 -16.07
CA GLN A 144 -3.16 3.54 -16.09
C GLN A 144 -1.69 3.17 -15.81
N ARG A 145 -1.45 2.25 -14.87
CA ARG A 145 -0.09 1.78 -14.56
C ARG A 145 0.51 1.06 -15.76
N GLN A 146 -0.24 0.16 -16.39
CA GLN A 146 0.22 -0.59 -17.58
C GLN A 146 0.51 0.34 -18.76
N ALA A 147 -0.36 1.32 -19.02
CA ALA A 147 -0.15 2.30 -20.08
C ALA A 147 1.13 3.13 -19.86
N ARG A 148 1.45 3.49 -18.61
CA ARG A 148 2.70 4.20 -18.28
C ARG A 148 3.94 3.33 -18.48
N LEU A 149 3.86 2.05 -18.12
CA LEU A 149 4.96 1.11 -18.34
C LEU A 149 5.21 0.91 -19.84
N ALA A 150 4.15 0.70 -20.63
CA ALA A 150 4.25 0.57 -22.07
C ALA A 150 4.84 1.82 -22.74
N ALA A 151 4.42 3.02 -22.33
CA ALA A 151 4.99 4.27 -22.85
C ALA A 151 6.47 4.44 -22.48
N PHE A 152 6.90 3.93 -21.32
CA PHE A 152 8.29 3.96 -20.91
C PHE A 152 9.14 2.97 -21.70
N GLU A 153 8.61 1.78 -22.00
CA GLU A 153 9.25 0.81 -22.89
C GLU A 153 9.39 1.39 -24.31
N GLU A 154 8.34 2.01 -24.85
CA GLU A 154 8.39 2.67 -26.17
C GLU A 154 9.46 3.78 -26.23
N MET A 155 9.61 4.58 -25.16
CA MET A 155 10.69 5.58 -25.09
C MET A 155 12.07 4.94 -25.09
N ARG A 156 12.29 3.82 -24.38
CA ARG A 156 13.58 3.12 -24.37
C ARG A 156 13.90 2.50 -25.72
N ASP A 157 12.92 1.87 -26.36
CA ASP A 157 13.08 1.29 -27.69
C ASP A 157 13.46 2.37 -28.72
N LEU A 158 12.86 3.57 -28.61
CA LEU A 158 13.23 4.73 -29.43
C LEU A 158 14.64 5.24 -29.12
N GLU A 159 15.06 5.29 -27.86
CA GLU A 159 16.43 5.67 -27.46
C GLU A 159 17.48 4.69 -28.01
N ASP A 160 17.19 3.39 -27.96
CA ASP A 160 18.04 2.32 -28.49
C ASP A 160 18.12 2.38 -30.04
N GLU A 161 17.00 2.64 -30.72
CA GLU A 161 16.96 2.77 -32.20
C GLU A 161 17.67 4.04 -32.69
N LEU A 162 17.61 5.13 -31.92
CA LEU A 162 18.32 6.38 -32.22
C LEU A 162 19.82 6.32 -31.91
N GLY A 163 20.31 5.22 -31.34
CA GLY A 163 21.73 4.98 -31.10
C GLY A 163 22.35 6.00 -30.14
N LEU A 164 21.58 6.46 -29.15
CA LEU A 164 22.07 7.35 -28.11
C LEU A 164 22.87 6.56 -27.05
N GLU A 165 23.84 5.76 -27.50
CA GLU A 165 24.94 5.34 -26.62
C GLU A 165 25.90 6.53 -26.53
N GLU A 166 25.96 7.15 -25.35
CA GLU A 166 26.89 8.23 -25.01
C GLU A 166 28.32 7.93 -25.50
N ASN A 167 28.89 8.90 -26.23
CA ASN A 167 30.33 9.04 -26.46
C ASN A 167 30.95 9.87 -25.32
#